data_AF-A0A2I4BTB9-F1
#
_entry.id   AF-A0A2I4BTB9-F1
#
_cell.length_a   1.000
_cell.length_b   1.000
_cell.length_c   1.000
_cell.angle_alpha   90.00
_cell.angle_beta   90.00
_cell.angle_gamma   90.00
#
_symmetry.space_group_name_H-M   'P 1'
#
loop_
_entity.id
_entity.type
_entity.pdbx_description
1 polymer ?
#
loop_
_entity_poly.entity_id
_entity_poly.type
_entity_poly.pdbx_seq_one_letter_code
_entity_poly.pdbx_strand_id
1 'polypeptide(L)'
;MRIGLPGAETLQVGSLKALILTVLLSVFMFQLLRTVGLRAFSMASETYISGTHSAAFVTCPNETVARDLARYEWQGKIEEDSEVLLMIKTRSSKVPALAEYVRSKHPYEVAEVISLPIDQGNPPYLQWIGDVVPE
;
A
#
# COMPACT_ATOMS: atom_id res chain seq x y z
N MET A 1 37.83 -52.30 -34.19
CA MET A 1 36.94 -51.31 -34.81
C MET A 1 36.13 -50.66 -33.70
N ARG A 2 36.41 -49.39 -33.33
CA ARG A 2 35.65 -48.69 -32.27
C ARG A 2 34.42 -48.04 -32.90
N ILE A 3 33.23 -48.49 -32.53
CA ILE A 3 31.97 -47.82 -32.89
C ILE A 3 31.60 -46.94 -31.70
N GLY A 4 31.65 -45.62 -31.88
CA GLY A 4 31.22 -44.68 -30.84
C GLY A 4 29.70 -44.55 -30.82
N LEU A 5 29.10 -44.52 -29.62
CA LEU A 5 27.75 -43.97 -29.45
C LEU A 5 27.86 -42.48 -29.06
N PRO A 6 26.94 -41.63 -29.54
CA PRO A 6 26.98 -40.18 -29.31
C PRO A 6 26.57 -39.80 -27.88
N GLY A 7 26.97 -38.60 -27.46
CA GLY A 7 26.93 -38.14 -26.06
C GLY A 7 25.54 -38.07 -25.42
N ALA A 8 25.49 -38.48 -24.15
CA ALA A 8 24.30 -38.47 -23.30
C ALA A 8 24.45 -37.49 -22.12
N GLU A 9 24.83 -36.23 -22.37
CA GLU A 9 25.03 -35.21 -21.31
C GLU A 9 24.23 -33.91 -21.49
N THR A 10 23.42 -33.76 -22.54
CA THR A 10 22.66 -32.52 -22.82
C THR A 10 21.19 -32.56 -22.40
N LEU A 11 20.65 -33.71 -22.00
CA LEU A 11 19.19 -33.94 -21.93
C LEU A 11 18.56 -33.76 -20.54
N GLN A 12 19.35 -33.61 -19.46
CA GLN A 12 18.82 -33.55 -18.08
C GLN A 12 18.62 -32.12 -17.54
N VAL A 13 19.41 -31.15 -18.01
CA VAL A 13 19.35 -29.74 -17.57
C VAL A 13 18.10 -29.01 -18.12
N GLY A 14 17.63 -29.37 -19.31
CA GLY A 14 16.44 -28.77 -19.93
C GLY A 14 15.15 -29.11 -19.19
N SER A 15 14.98 -30.38 -18.81
CA SER A 15 13.77 -30.87 -18.13
C SER A 15 13.56 -30.22 -16.75
N LEU A 16 14.62 -30.14 -15.94
CA LEU A 16 14.55 -29.49 -14.62
C LEU A 16 14.24 -27.99 -14.74
N LYS A 17 14.84 -27.29 -15.71
CA LYS A 17 14.54 -25.88 -15.98
C LYS A 17 13.07 -25.68 -16.41
N ALA A 18 12.53 -26.58 -17.25
CA ALA A 18 11.14 -26.53 -17.68
C ALA A 18 10.16 -26.79 -16.53
N LEU A 19 10.47 -27.72 -15.62
CA LEU A 19 9.66 -27.98 -14.42
C LEU A 19 9.64 -26.77 -13.48
N ILE A 20 10.81 -26.21 -13.17
CA ILE A 20 10.93 -25.01 -12.30
C ILE A 20 10.19 -23.83 -12.93
N LEU A 21 10.35 -23.59 -14.24
CA LEU A 21 9.63 -22.54 -14.94
C LEU A 21 8.11 -22.74 -14.89
N THR A 22 7.63 -23.97 -15.08
CA THR A 22 6.19 -24.28 -14.99
C THR A 22 5.63 -24.05 -13.59
N VAL A 23 6.36 -24.40 -12.53
CA VAL A 23 5.95 -24.16 -11.13
C VAL A 23 6.00 -22.67 -10.78
N LEU A 24 7.01 -21.92 -11.23
CA LEU A 24 7.08 -20.47 -11.03
C LEU A 24 5.94 -19.75 -11.77
N LEU A 25 5.66 -20.14 -13.01
CA LEU A 25 4.54 -19.61 -13.78
C LEU A 25 3.19 -19.96 -13.15
N SER A 26 3.00 -21.16 -12.62
CA SER A 26 1.73 -21.54 -11.96
C SER A 26 1.53 -20.82 -10.63
N VAL A 27 2.57 -20.64 -9.81
CA VAL A 27 2.51 -19.84 -8.58
C VAL A 27 2.24 -18.37 -8.92
N PHE A 28 2.92 -17.79 -9.91
CA PHE A 28 2.67 -16.42 -10.37
C PHE A 28 1.24 -16.25 -10.90
N MET A 29 0.78 -17.15 -11.76
CA MET A 29 -0.60 -17.15 -12.28
C MET A 29 -1.64 -17.35 -11.18
N PHE A 30 -1.35 -18.13 -10.14
CA PHE A 30 -2.25 -18.30 -8.98
C PHE A 30 -2.36 -17.01 -8.15
N GLN A 31 -1.25 -16.33 -7.86
CA GLN A 31 -1.30 -15.03 -7.18
C GLN A 31 -1.97 -13.95 -8.05
N LEU A 32 -1.75 -13.99 -9.37
CA LEU A 32 -2.43 -13.12 -10.32
C LEU A 32 -3.95 -13.37 -10.33
N LEU A 33 -4.40 -14.63 -10.49
CA LEU A 33 -5.82 -14.99 -10.47
C LEU A 33 -6.47 -14.66 -9.12
N ARG A 34 -5.80 -14.93 -8.00
CA ARG A 34 -6.30 -14.59 -6.66
C ARG A 34 -6.47 -13.07 -6.50
N THR A 35 -5.52 -12.28 -6.98
CA THR A 35 -5.57 -10.82 -6.92
C THR A 35 -6.67 -10.25 -7.83
N VAL A 36 -6.77 -10.76 -9.07
CA VAL A 36 -7.81 -10.38 -10.04
C VAL A 36 -9.19 -10.81 -9.55
N GLY A 37 -9.34 -12.00 -8.99
CA GLY A 37 -10.61 -12.52 -8.47
C GLY A 37 -11.11 -11.77 -7.23
N LEU A 38 -10.22 -11.48 -6.27
CA LEU A 38 -10.57 -10.66 -5.10
C LEU A 38 -11.01 -9.24 -5.52
N ARG A 39 -10.32 -8.63 -6.49
CA ARG A 39 -10.70 -7.32 -7.05
C ARG A 39 -12.00 -7.36 -7.86
N ALA A 40 -12.23 -8.42 -8.65
CA ALA A 40 -13.46 -8.58 -9.41
C ALA A 40 -14.68 -8.81 -8.51
N PHE A 41 -14.53 -9.58 -7.43
CA PHE A 41 -15.56 -9.72 -6.40
C PHE A 41 -15.81 -8.39 -5.71
N SER A 42 -14.76 -7.66 -5.34
CA SER A 42 -14.93 -6.38 -4.65
C SER A 42 -15.61 -5.33 -5.54
N MET A 43 -15.20 -5.20 -6.80
CA MET A 43 -15.82 -4.29 -7.77
C MET A 43 -17.32 -4.58 -8.03
N ALA A 44 -17.76 -5.83 -7.87
CA ALA A 44 -19.16 -6.23 -8.13
C ALA A 44 -20.13 -5.91 -6.97
N SER A 45 -19.64 -5.55 -5.78
CA SER A 45 -20.47 -5.30 -4.58
C SER A 45 -20.19 -3.93 -3.93
N GLU A 46 -19.94 -2.89 -4.72
CA GLU A 46 -19.51 -1.54 -4.26
C GLU A 46 -18.30 -1.59 -3.30
N THR A 47 -17.43 -2.59 -3.46
CA THR A 47 -16.46 -2.93 -2.45
C THR A 47 -15.06 -2.45 -2.82
N TYR A 48 -14.59 -1.53 -1.97
CA TYR A 48 -13.20 -1.24 -1.67
C TYR A 48 -12.12 -2.26 -2.13
N ILE A 49 -11.03 -1.74 -2.69
CA ILE A 49 -9.82 -2.51 -3.03
C ILE A 49 -8.74 -2.31 -1.94
N SER A 50 -8.29 -3.41 -1.33
CA SER A 50 -7.17 -3.44 -0.38
C SER A 50 -5.94 -2.68 -0.90
N GLY A 51 -5.36 -1.83 -0.04
CA GLY A 51 -4.18 -1.02 -0.33
C GLY A 51 -4.43 0.29 -1.10
N THR A 52 -5.64 0.55 -1.60
CA THR A 52 -5.97 1.82 -2.31
C THR A 52 -5.94 3.03 -1.37
N HIS A 53 -6.30 2.84 -0.10
CA HIS A 53 -6.22 3.84 0.95
C HIS A 53 -5.14 3.47 1.95
N SER A 54 -4.54 4.49 2.55
CA SER A 54 -3.55 4.35 3.63
C SER A 54 -3.93 5.24 4.82
N ALA A 55 -3.63 4.75 6.01
CA ALA A 55 -3.62 5.55 7.23
C ALA A 55 -2.17 6.02 7.46
N ALA A 56 -1.96 7.34 7.54
CA ALA A 56 -0.68 7.93 7.90
C ALA A 56 -0.72 8.36 9.38
N PHE A 57 0.29 7.94 10.13
CA PHE A 57 0.58 8.37 11.49
C PHE A 57 1.65 9.47 11.42
N VAL A 58 1.37 10.62 12.04
CA VAL A 58 2.25 11.78 12.03
C VAL A 58 2.34 12.34 13.45
N THR A 59 3.56 12.41 13.99
CA THR A 59 3.84 12.97 15.31
C THR A 59 4.04 14.47 15.17
N CYS A 60 3.26 15.28 15.89
CA CYS A 60 3.33 16.75 15.88
C CYS A 60 3.70 17.30 17.27
N PRO A 61 4.47 18.39 17.40
CA PRO A 61 4.96 18.86 18.71
C PRO A 61 3.87 19.42 19.62
N ASN A 62 2.84 20.04 19.04
CA ASN A 62 1.73 20.65 19.76
C ASN A 62 0.48 20.73 18.90
N GLU A 63 -0.64 21.10 19.53
CA GLU A 63 -1.94 21.16 18.88
C GLU A 63 -2.02 22.22 17.77
N THR A 64 -1.38 23.38 17.93
CA THR A 64 -1.45 24.45 16.92
C THR A 64 -0.88 23.99 15.58
N VAL A 65 0.27 23.31 15.59
CA VAL A 65 0.86 22.70 14.37
C VAL A 65 -0.03 21.58 13.83
N ALA A 66 -0.55 20.72 14.73
CA ALA A 66 -1.44 19.63 14.34
C ALA A 66 -2.72 20.15 13.65
N ARG A 67 -3.28 21.28 14.10
CA ARG A 67 -4.45 21.94 13.50
C ARG A 67 -4.19 22.56 12.13
N ASP A 68 -3.01 23.16 11.89
CA ASP A 68 -2.69 23.70 10.56
C ASP A 68 -2.50 22.59 9.52
N LEU A 69 -1.94 21.45 9.94
CA LEU A 69 -1.81 20.24 9.12
C LEU A 69 -3.15 19.53 8.88
N ALA A 70 -3.97 19.37 9.92
CA ALA A 70 -5.16 18.51 9.91
C ALA A 70 -6.48 19.25 9.65
N ARG A 71 -6.48 20.29 8.81
CA ARG A 71 -7.65 21.17 8.54
C ARG A 71 -8.89 20.41 7.99
N TYR A 72 -9.70 19.88 8.89
CA TYR A 72 -11.13 19.59 8.76
C TYR A 72 -11.80 19.72 10.15
N GLU A 73 -13.09 20.02 10.18
CA GLU A 73 -13.76 20.50 11.39
C GLU A 73 -14.43 19.38 12.22
N TRP A 74 -14.06 19.26 13.51
CA TRP A 74 -14.94 18.68 14.54
C TRP A 74 -14.58 19.16 15.97
N GLN A 75 -15.48 19.91 16.59
CA GLN A 75 -15.64 20.15 18.06
C GLN A 75 -14.44 20.64 18.93
N GLY A 76 -13.33 21.13 18.35
CA GLY A 76 -12.65 22.36 18.82
C GLY A 76 -12.09 22.47 20.27
N LYS A 77 -11.33 21.50 20.78
CA LYS A 77 -10.38 21.66 21.93
C LYS A 77 -9.08 20.90 21.67
N ILE A 78 -7.92 21.29 22.23
CA ILE A 78 -7.33 21.10 23.57
C ILE A 78 -6.03 21.99 23.69
N GLU A 79 -5.34 21.97 24.84
CA GLU A 79 -3.89 22.29 25.03
C GLU A 79 -3.35 21.32 26.12
N GLU A 80 -2.06 21.08 26.37
CA GLU A 80 -0.81 21.86 26.19
C GLU A 80 0.37 20.92 25.76
N ASP A 81 1.65 21.34 25.84
CA ASP A 81 2.81 20.67 25.16
C ASP A 81 2.93 19.15 25.43
N SER A 82 2.50 18.40 24.41
CA SER A 82 2.45 16.95 24.34
C SER A 82 2.40 16.56 22.88
N GLU A 83 3.19 15.57 22.46
CA GLU A 83 3.24 15.23 21.04
C GLU A 83 1.91 14.62 20.56
N VAL A 84 1.28 15.28 19.59
CA VAL A 84 -0.03 14.92 19.04
C VAL A 84 0.18 13.92 17.90
N LEU A 85 -0.27 12.69 18.09
CA LEU A 85 -0.31 11.69 17.03
C LEU A 85 -1.54 11.90 16.13
N LEU A 86 -1.32 12.49 14.95
CA LEU A 86 -2.33 12.58 13.90
C LEU A 86 -2.47 11.26 13.14
N MET A 87 -3.70 10.79 12.96
CA MET A 87 -4.02 9.65 12.08
C MET A 87 -4.81 10.13 10.86
N ILE A 88 -4.12 10.44 9.77
CA ILE A 88 -4.66 10.95 8.51
C ILE A 88 -5.07 9.78 7.61
N LYS A 89 -6.25 9.85 6.96
CA LYS A 89 -6.71 8.82 6.01
C LYS A 89 -6.69 9.44 4.63
N THR A 90 -6.02 8.80 3.67
CA THR A 90 -5.86 9.34 2.31
C THR A 90 -5.70 8.21 1.30
N ARG A 91 -5.73 8.53 0.00
CA ARG A 91 -5.32 7.60 -1.06
C ARG A 91 -3.83 7.29 -0.94
N SER A 92 -3.45 6.04 -1.14
CA SER A 92 -2.05 5.62 -1.10
C SER A 92 -1.18 6.36 -2.13
N SER A 93 -1.76 6.77 -3.26
CA SER A 93 -1.14 7.64 -4.28
C SER A 93 -0.74 9.03 -3.77
N LYS A 94 -1.43 9.55 -2.75
CA LYS A 94 -1.21 10.90 -2.18
C LYS A 94 -0.22 10.93 -1.02
N VAL A 95 0.19 9.78 -0.47
CA VAL A 95 1.12 9.70 0.67
C VAL A 95 2.43 10.48 0.44
N PRO A 96 3.10 10.44 -0.74
CA PRO A 96 4.31 11.22 -0.96
C PRO A 96 4.08 12.73 -0.90
N ALA A 97 2.97 13.22 -1.47
CA ALA A 97 2.61 14.63 -1.44
C ALA A 97 2.19 15.09 -0.02
N LEU A 98 1.53 14.22 0.73
CA LEU A 98 1.20 14.45 2.15
C LEU A 98 2.47 14.56 3.00
N ALA A 99 3.43 13.65 2.83
CA ALA A 99 4.70 13.67 3.56
C ALA A 99 5.51 14.95 3.27
N GLU A 100 5.55 15.38 2.00
CA GLU A 100 6.17 16.65 1.61
C GLU A 100 5.48 17.86 2.25
N TYR A 101 4.14 17.89 2.19
CA TYR A 101 3.35 18.95 2.83
C TYR A 101 3.59 19.02 4.34
N VAL A 102 3.56 17.88 5.03
CA VAL A 102 3.89 17.79 6.46
C VAL A 102 5.28 18.36 6.69
N ARG A 103 6.32 17.87 5.99
CA ARG A 103 7.69 18.38 6.15
C ARG A 103 7.82 19.89 5.90
N SER A 104 7.07 20.45 4.96
CA SER A 104 7.09 21.90 4.66
C SER A 104 6.47 22.79 5.75
N LYS A 105 5.72 22.19 6.69
CA LYS A 105 4.97 22.85 7.77
C LYS A 105 5.41 22.45 9.16
N HIS A 106 6.05 21.29 9.29
CA HIS A 106 6.51 20.73 10.55
C HIS A 106 7.73 21.52 11.06
N PRO A 107 7.77 21.90 12.35
CA PRO A 107 8.88 22.69 12.88
C PRO A 107 10.13 21.85 13.21
N TYR A 108 10.01 20.51 13.23
CA TYR A 108 11.20 19.63 13.29
C TYR A 108 11.79 19.44 11.90
N GLU A 109 13.11 19.47 11.81
CA GLU A 109 13.89 19.17 10.58
C GLU A 109 13.56 17.79 9.99
N VAL A 110 13.28 16.81 10.85
CA VAL A 110 12.87 15.45 10.47
C VAL A 110 11.52 15.16 11.12
N ALA A 111 10.44 15.28 10.34
CA ALA A 111 9.09 14.92 10.76
C ALA A 111 8.85 13.40 10.66
N GLU A 112 8.23 12.80 11.66
CA GLU A 112 7.77 11.40 11.59
C GLU A 112 6.50 11.32 10.72
N VAL A 113 6.57 10.57 9.62
CA VAL A 113 5.41 10.26 8.77
C VAL A 113 5.47 8.78 8.38
N ILE A 114 4.59 7.97 8.95
CA ILE A 114 4.53 6.51 8.71
C ILE A 114 3.18 6.17 8.09
N SER A 115 3.18 5.61 6.88
CA SER A 115 1.95 5.16 6.20
C SER A 115 1.77 3.65 6.29
N LEU A 116 0.58 3.20 6.72
CA LEU A 116 0.15 1.81 6.64
C LEU A 116 -0.98 1.68 5.60
N PRO A 117 -0.89 0.73 4.65
CA PRO A 117 -2.00 0.44 3.75
C PRO A 117 -3.19 -0.10 4.55
N ILE A 118 -4.38 0.40 4.28
CA ILE A 118 -5.62 -0.20 4.77
C ILE A 118 -5.81 -1.50 3.98
N ASP A 119 -6.08 -2.63 4.64
CA ASP A 119 -6.37 -3.90 3.95
C ASP A 119 -7.87 -4.11 3.78
N GLN A 120 -8.65 -3.76 4.79
CA GLN A 120 -10.10 -3.95 4.88
C GLN A 120 -10.75 -2.82 5.68
N GLY A 121 -12.05 -2.59 5.46
CA GLY A 121 -12.86 -1.67 6.24
C GLY A 121 -14.24 -1.45 5.63
N ASN A 122 -15.03 -0.54 6.19
CA ASN A 122 -16.41 -0.29 5.76
C ASN A 122 -16.46 0.29 4.32
N PRO A 123 -17.03 -0.42 3.32
CA PRO A 123 -16.91 -0.01 1.92
C PRO A 123 -17.45 1.39 1.61
N PRO A 124 -18.64 1.83 2.08
CA PRO A 124 -19.12 3.19 1.85
C PRO A 124 -18.21 4.29 2.44
N TYR A 125 -17.52 4.02 3.55
CA TYR A 125 -16.57 4.97 4.14
C TYR A 125 -15.27 5.06 3.33
N LEU A 126 -14.80 3.93 2.80
CA LEU A 126 -13.61 3.88 1.95
C LEU A 126 -13.90 4.45 0.56
N GLN A 127 -15.11 4.25 0.03
CA GLN A 127 -15.59 4.95 -1.16
C GLN A 127 -15.62 6.46 -0.92
N TRP A 128 -16.21 6.91 0.19
CA TRP A 128 -16.25 8.33 0.57
C TRP A 128 -14.86 8.97 0.68
N ILE A 129 -13.85 8.29 1.25
CA ILE A 129 -12.46 8.79 1.23
C ILE A 129 -11.96 8.98 -0.21
N GLY A 130 -12.27 8.04 -1.10
CA GLY A 130 -11.97 8.16 -2.51
C GLY A 130 -12.70 9.34 -3.19
N ASP A 131 -13.95 9.59 -2.82
CA ASP A 131 -14.75 10.66 -3.43
C ASP A 131 -14.29 12.06 -2.99
N VAL A 132 -13.84 12.22 -1.72
CA VAL A 132 -13.39 13.52 -1.18
C VAL A 132 -11.90 13.80 -1.39
N VAL A 133 -11.08 12.76 -1.62
CA VAL A 133 -9.66 12.90 -1.96
C VAL A 133 -9.49 12.57 -3.45
N PRO A 134 -9.41 13.54 -4.37
CA PRO A 134 -9.17 13.27 -5.80
C PRO A 134 -7.78 12.65 -6.04
N GLU A 135 -7.58 12.02 -7.20
CA GLU A 135 -6.25 11.54 -7.67
C GLU A 135 -5.28 12.66 -8.05
#